data_AF-C3ZUX5-F1
#
_entry.id   AF-C3ZUX5-F1
#
_cell.length_a   1.000
_cell.length_b   1.000
_cell.length_c   1.000
_cell.angle_alpha   90.00
_cell.angle_beta   90.00
_cell.angle_gamma   90.00
#
_symmetry.space_group_name_H-M   'P 1'
#
loop_
_entity.id
_entity.type
_entity.pdbx_description
1 polymer ?
#
loop_
_entity_poly.entity_id
_entity_poly.type
_entity_poly.pdbx_seq_one_letter_code
_entity_poly.pdbx_strand_id
1 'polypeptide(L)'
;MSKITKTTDMPIFTGSSNNKQHNKYQDLVNEAIHGVSHKYKDYVKEETVHVIRSYTGLRPYRAPFAMQNGKTKYFLCIKGKVPIMKEGVMAFTLHIRMYIHKRHPLSPPEVFIRPSRNMDIKAGQNVDSEGRVYLPYLSSWIY
;
A
#
# COMPACT_ATOMS: atom_id res chain seq x y z
N MET A 1 -12.78 -32.94 -39.49
CA MET A 1 -13.60 -32.17 -38.52
C MET A 1 -13.09 -32.42 -37.11
N SER A 2 -12.32 -31.51 -36.54
CA SER A 2 -12.13 -31.39 -35.09
C SER A 2 -11.83 -29.92 -34.77
N LYS A 3 -12.54 -29.42 -33.75
CA LYS A 3 -12.88 -28.01 -33.54
C LYS A 3 -11.77 -27.23 -32.82
N ILE A 4 -11.71 -25.96 -33.19
CA ILE A 4 -10.86 -24.88 -32.69
C ILE A 4 -11.25 -24.49 -31.25
N THR A 5 -10.20 -24.15 -30.50
CA THR A 5 -10.12 -23.53 -29.16
C THR A 5 -11.12 -22.39 -28.91
N LYS A 6 -11.67 -22.32 -27.69
CA LYS A 6 -12.13 -21.05 -27.09
C LYS A 6 -11.74 -20.97 -25.62
N THR A 7 -10.81 -20.05 -25.38
CA THR A 7 -10.46 -19.41 -24.11
C THR A 7 -11.72 -18.91 -23.41
N THR A 8 -11.94 -19.34 -22.16
CA THR A 8 -12.96 -18.79 -21.28
C THR A 8 -12.39 -17.60 -20.54
N ASP A 9 -12.78 -16.40 -20.97
CA ASP A 9 -12.43 -15.13 -20.37
C ASP A 9 -12.94 -15.03 -18.91
N MET A 10 -12.11 -14.46 -18.04
CA MET A 10 -12.51 -14.05 -16.69
C MET A 10 -13.56 -12.93 -16.78
N PRO A 11 -14.60 -12.92 -15.92
CA PRO A 11 -15.62 -11.89 -15.97
C PRO A 11 -15.04 -10.52 -15.59
N ILE A 12 -15.15 -9.57 -16.51
CA ILE A 12 -14.89 -8.15 -16.25
C ILE A 12 -16.02 -7.66 -15.33
N PHE A 13 -15.72 -7.46 -14.06
CA PHE A 13 -16.62 -6.78 -13.13
C PHE A 13 -16.61 -5.28 -13.44
N THR A 14 -17.42 -4.84 -14.41
CA THR A 14 -17.76 -3.42 -14.59
C THR A 14 -18.77 -3.03 -13.51
N GLY A 15 -18.30 -2.92 -12.27
CA GLY A 15 -19.07 -2.34 -11.19
C GLY A 15 -19.22 -0.85 -11.41
N SER A 16 -20.42 -0.41 -11.81
CA SER A 16 -20.83 0.99 -11.77
C SER A 16 -20.71 1.49 -10.33
N SER A 17 -19.58 2.15 -10.03
CA SER A 17 -19.24 2.57 -8.68
C SER A 17 -19.97 3.89 -8.39
N ASN A 18 -20.89 3.85 -7.43
CA ASN A 18 -21.61 5.01 -6.90
C ASN A 18 -20.70 6.25 -6.79
N ASN A 19 -21.01 7.33 -7.54
CA ASN A 19 -20.23 8.58 -7.58
C ASN A 19 -19.86 9.15 -6.20
N LYS A 20 -20.70 8.93 -5.17
CA LYS A 20 -20.42 9.34 -3.78
C LYS A 20 -19.21 8.62 -3.15
N GLN A 21 -19.06 7.32 -3.42
CA GLN A 21 -17.96 6.54 -2.86
C GLN A 21 -16.64 6.80 -3.60
N HIS A 22 -16.71 7.02 -4.92
CA HIS A 22 -15.56 7.49 -5.70
C HIS A 22 -15.00 8.79 -5.12
N ASN A 23 -15.88 9.76 -4.82
CA ASN A 23 -15.47 11.05 -4.27
C ASN A 23 -14.82 10.94 -2.88
N LYS A 24 -15.36 10.09 -2.00
CA LYS A 24 -14.82 9.88 -0.64
C LYS A 24 -13.36 9.46 -0.61
N TYR A 25 -12.93 8.54 -1.48
CA TYR A 25 -11.54 8.07 -1.50
C TYR A 25 -10.59 9.15 -2.00
N GLN A 26 -11.03 9.93 -3.00
CA GLN A 26 -10.27 11.08 -3.51
C GLN A 26 -10.04 12.11 -2.40
N ASP A 27 -11.08 12.43 -1.63
CA ASP A 27 -10.98 13.40 -0.52
C ASP A 27 -9.96 12.97 0.55
N LEU A 28 -10.00 11.70 0.96
CA LEU A 28 -9.05 11.15 1.93
C LEU A 28 -7.60 11.22 1.44
N VAL A 29 -7.38 10.93 0.15
CA VAL A 29 -6.04 11.00 -0.45
C VAL A 29 -5.58 12.45 -0.60
N ASN A 30 -6.47 13.36 -1.00
CA ASN A 30 -6.18 14.78 -1.10
C ASN A 30 -5.80 15.38 0.25
N GLU A 31 -6.49 15.02 1.33
CA GLU A 31 -6.14 15.42 2.69
C GLU A 31 -4.76 14.86 3.11
N ALA A 32 -4.51 13.58 2.85
CA ALA A 32 -3.26 12.92 3.25
C ALA A 32 -2.02 13.43 2.51
N ILE A 33 -2.17 13.80 1.24
CA ILE A 33 -1.07 14.34 0.41
C ILE A 33 -0.93 15.87 0.55
N HIS A 34 -1.87 16.55 1.18
CA HIS A 34 -1.83 17.99 1.39
C HIS A 34 -0.54 18.40 2.13
N GLY A 35 0.19 19.37 1.58
CA GLY A 35 1.48 19.82 2.13
C GLY A 35 2.65 18.84 1.95
N VAL A 36 2.46 17.70 1.29
CA VAL A 36 3.54 16.75 0.95
C VAL A 36 4.10 17.10 -0.44
N SER A 37 5.43 17.21 -0.53
CA SER A 37 6.12 17.41 -1.81
C SER A 37 6.35 16.07 -2.51
N HIS A 38 5.78 15.89 -3.70
CA HIS A 38 5.94 14.72 -4.56
C HIS A 38 6.17 15.19 -6.00
N LYS A 39 7.01 14.47 -6.76
CA LYS A 39 7.30 14.81 -8.15
C LYS A 39 6.15 14.39 -9.08
N TYR A 40 5.56 13.22 -8.83
CA TYR A 40 4.50 12.62 -9.64
C TYR A 40 3.18 12.55 -8.84
N LYS A 41 2.68 13.72 -8.42
CA LYS A 41 1.55 13.81 -7.47
C LYS A 41 0.29 13.13 -7.98
N ASP A 42 -0.12 13.41 -9.22
CA ASP A 42 -1.40 12.91 -9.74
C ASP A 42 -1.37 11.38 -9.86
N TYR A 43 -0.28 10.83 -10.39
CA TYR A 43 -0.03 9.38 -10.42
C TYR A 43 -0.11 8.76 -9.02
N VAL A 44 0.59 9.34 -8.04
CA VAL A 44 0.58 8.83 -6.66
C VAL A 44 -0.82 8.88 -6.04
N LYS A 45 -1.62 9.91 -6.34
CA LYS A 45 -3.00 10.00 -5.87
C LYS A 45 -3.85 8.87 -6.45
N GLU A 46 -3.78 8.65 -7.76
CA GLU A 46 -4.55 7.61 -8.45
C GLU A 46 -4.20 6.21 -7.93
N GLU A 47 -2.91 5.89 -7.82
CA GLU A 47 -2.43 4.63 -7.25
C GLU A 47 -2.88 4.47 -5.79
N THR A 48 -2.80 5.52 -4.99
CA THR A 48 -3.25 5.47 -3.58
C THR A 48 -4.74 5.20 -3.50
N VAL A 49 -5.56 5.85 -4.34
CA VAL A 49 -7.00 5.60 -4.41
C VAL A 49 -7.26 4.15 -4.81
N HIS A 50 -6.52 3.61 -5.78
CA HIS A 50 -6.64 2.21 -6.19
C HIS A 50 -6.34 1.27 -5.02
N VAL A 51 -5.24 1.47 -4.31
CA VAL A 51 -4.83 0.64 -3.15
C VAL A 51 -5.89 0.65 -2.05
N ILE A 52 -6.38 1.81 -1.63
CA ILE A 52 -7.33 1.91 -0.49
C ILE A 52 -8.75 1.46 -0.86
N ARG A 53 -9.08 1.41 -2.16
CA ARG A 53 -10.31 0.80 -2.67
C ARG A 53 -10.22 -0.72 -2.65
N SER A 54 -9.09 -1.27 -3.10
CA SER A 54 -8.84 -2.72 -3.13
C SER A 54 -8.64 -3.31 -1.73
N TYR A 55 -7.98 -2.56 -0.84
CA TYR A 55 -7.69 -2.98 0.53
C TYR A 55 -8.42 -2.07 1.53
N THR A 56 -9.65 -2.44 1.89
CA THR A 56 -10.52 -1.65 2.77
C THR A 56 -9.99 -1.46 4.19
N GLY A 57 -9.01 -2.27 4.61
CA GLY A 57 -8.28 -2.13 5.88
C GLY A 57 -7.19 -1.06 5.87
N LEU A 58 -6.83 -0.50 4.71
CA LEU A 58 -5.81 0.52 4.53
C LEU A 58 -6.42 1.92 4.39
N ARG A 59 -5.73 2.93 4.92
CA ARG A 59 -6.12 4.34 4.81
C ARG A 59 -4.89 5.21 4.57
N PRO A 60 -5.04 6.30 3.79
CA PRO A 60 -3.96 7.24 3.56
C PRO A 60 -3.87 8.24 4.72
N TYR A 61 -2.66 8.66 5.08
CA TYR A 61 -2.40 9.65 6.12
C TYR A 61 -1.17 10.48 5.76
N ARG A 62 -1.14 11.71 6.29
CA ARG A 62 0.10 12.48 6.39
C ARG A 62 0.83 12.08 7.67
N ALA A 63 2.00 11.46 7.56
CA ALA A 63 2.73 10.94 8.72
C ALA A 63 4.18 11.44 8.75
N PRO A 64 4.74 11.71 9.94
CA PRO A 64 6.16 12.01 10.08
C PRO A 64 7.01 10.76 9.79
N PHE A 65 8.17 11.00 9.18
CA PHE A 65 9.20 10.02 8.90
C PHE A 65 10.56 10.63 9.22
N ALA A 66 11.35 9.91 10.03
CA ALA A 66 12.69 10.30 10.39
C ALA A 66 13.64 9.93 9.24
N MET A 67 14.23 10.93 8.60
CA MET A 67 15.23 10.70 7.55
C MET A 67 16.58 10.36 8.19
N GLN A 68 17.45 9.70 7.41
CA GLN A 68 18.81 9.32 7.84
C GLN A 68 19.66 10.49 8.34
N ASN A 69 19.35 11.73 7.94
CA ASN A 69 20.03 12.94 8.39
C ASN A 69 19.47 13.50 9.73
N GLY A 70 18.66 12.73 10.45
CA GLY A 70 18.03 13.12 11.71
C GLY A 70 16.85 14.09 11.56
N LYS A 71 16.54 14.57 10.36
CA LYS A 71 15.40 15.49 10.14
C LYS A 71 14.11 14.70 9.96
N THR A 72 13.06 15.14 10.61
CA THR A 72 11.70 14.61 10.40
C THR A 72 11.02 15.36 9.27
N LYS A 73 10.45 14.63 8.31
CA LYS A 73 9.59 15.20 7.26
C LYS A 73 8.27 14.46 7.21
N TYR A 74 7.24 15.12 6.68
CA TYR A 74 5.94 14.49 6.44
C TYR A 74 5.89 13.85 5.06
N PHE A 75 5.40 12.61 5.02
CA PHE A 75 5.19 11.84 3.81
C PHE A 75 3.75 11.37 3.75
N LEU A 76 3.32 11.03 2.53
CA LEU A 76 2.13 10.22 2.34
C LEU A 76 2.43 8.82 2.89
N CYS A 77 1.59 8.38 3.83
CA CYS A 77 1.69 7.09 4.48
C CYS A 77 0.38 6.34 4.33
N ILE A 78 0.41 5.19 3.68
CA ILE A 78 -0.71 4.27 3.63
C ILE A 78 -0.53 3.28 4.77
N LYS A 79 -1.42 3.29 5.75
CA LYS A 79 -1.33 2.40 6.91
C LYS A 79 -2.66 1.73 7.20
N GLY A 80 -2.59 0.58 7.85
CA GLY A 80 -3.78 -0.15 8.25
C GLY A 80 -3.51 -1.63 8.41
N LYS A 81 -4.59 -2.41 8.36
CA LYS A 81 -4.57 -3.84 8.63
C LYS A 81 -4.56 -4.63 7.33
N VAL A 82 -3.72 -5.66 7.26
CA VAL A 82 -3.63 -6.62 6.16
C VAL A 82 -3.84 -8.03 6.72
N PRO A 83 -4.90 -8.75 6.32
CA PRO A 83 -5.12 -10.12 6.74
C PRO A 83 -4.14 -11.05 6.01
N ILE A 84 -3.56 -12.01 6.75
CA ILE A 84 -2.73 -13.08 6.21
C ILE A 84 -3.50 -14.38 6.30
N MET A 85 -3.63 -15.06 5.16
CA MET A 85 -4.33 -16.32 5.03
C MET A 85 -3.33 -17.48 5.08
N LYS A 86 -3.63 -18.53 5.84
CA LYS A 86 -2.91 -19.80 5.83
C LYS A 86 -3.91 -20.90 5.49
N GLU A 87 -3.63 -21.67 4.43
CA GLU A 87 -4.50 -22.77 3.98
C GLU A 87 -5.96 -22.33 3.75
N GLY A 88 -6.16 -21.12 3.22
CA GLY A 88 -7.49 -20.57 2.95
C GLY A 88 -8.24 -20.01 4.16
N VAL A 89 -7.69 -20.13 5.37
CA VAL A 89 -8.26 -19.56 6.61
C VAL A 89 -7.47 -18.35 7.04
N MET A 90 -8.14 -17.34 7.61
CA MET A 90 -7.47 -16.16 8.15
C MET A 90 -6.63 -16.55 9.38
N ALA A 91 -5.31 -16.47 9.27
CA ALA A 91 -4.37 -16.90 10.30
C ALA A 91 -4.03 -15.78 11.29
N PHE A 92 -3.71 -14.59 10.78
CA PHE A 92 -3.42 -13.42 11.61
C PHE A 92 -3.56 -12.13 10.78
N THR A 93 -3.61 -10.99 11.48
CA THR A 93 -3.68 -9.66 10.85
C THR A 93 -2.42 -8.87 11.16
N LEU A 94 -1.72 -8.41 10.14
CA LEU A 94 -0.59 -7.51 10.28
C LEU A 94 -1.05 -6.06 10.20
N HIS A 95 -0.44 -5.17 10.97
CA HIS A 95 -0.59 -3.75 10.73
C HIS A 95 0.65 -3.25 10.00
N ILE A 96 0.45 -2.56 8.89
CA ILE A 96 1.54 -2.03 8.07
C ILE A 96 1.50 -0.50 8.01
N ARG A 97 2.66 0.09 7.71
CA ARG A 97 2.83 1.49 7.30
C ARG A 97 3.71 1.50 6.06
N MET A 98 3.17 1.99 4.95
CA MET A 98 3.89 2.18 3.69
C MET A 98 4.09 3.68 3.48
N TYR A 99 5.34 4.12 3.51
CA TYR A 99 5.72 5.50 3.24
C TYR A 99 6.04 5.66 1.76
N ILE A 100 5.37 6.60 1.10
CA ILE A 100 5.56 6.90 -0.32
C ILE A 100 6.58 8.03 -0.43
N HIS A 101 7.72 7.75 -1.06
CA HIS A 101 8.83 8.70 -1.21
C HIS A 101 8.57 9.70 -2.35
N LYS A 102 9.23 10.87 -2.27
CA LYS A 102 9.03 11.99 -3.23
C LYS A 102 9.20 11.61 -4.71
N ARG A 103 10.05 10.62 -5.00
CA ARG A 103 10.37 10.15 -6.36
C ARG A 103 9.52 8.97 -6.82
N HIS A 104 8.65 8.42 -5.96
CA HIS A 104 7.72 7.36 -6.34
C HIS A 104 6.89 7.82 -7.55
N PRO A 105 6.73 6.98 -8.58
CA PRO A 105 7.02 5.54 -8.61
C PRO A 105 8.43 5.14 -9.05
N LEU A 106 9.35 6.07 -9.34
CA LEU A 106 10.75 5.73 -9.68
C LEU A 106 11.57 5.19 -8.50
N SER A 107 11.01 5.23 -7.29
CA SER A 107 11.60 4.66 -6.08
C SER A 107 10.54 3.81 -5.38
N PRO A 108 10.91 2.65 -4.82
CA PRO A 108 9.98 1.82 -4.09
C PRO A 108 9.41 2.55 -2.87
N PRO A 109 8.20 2.18 -2.42
CA PRO A 109 7.71 2.59 -1.11
C PRO A 109 8.54 1.94 0.00
N GLU A 110 8.53 2.54 1.17
CA GLU A 110 9.21 1.98 2.35
C GLU A 110 8.19 1.44 3.34
N VAL A 111 8.27 0.14 3.64
CA VAL A 111 7.21 -0.59 4.35
C VAL A 111 7.70 -1.02 5.72
N PHE A 112 6.85 -0.81 6.74
CA PHE A 112 7.10 -1.22 8.12
C PHE A 112 5.91 -1.99 8.66
N ILE A 113 6.19 -3.08 9.37
CA ILE A 113 5.24 -3.78 10.22
C ILE A 113 5.17 -3.03 11.55
N ARG A 114 3.96 -2.89 12.07
CA ARG A 114 3.70 -2.33 13.41
C ARG A 114 2.98 -3.38 14.23
N PRO A 115 3.65 -4.06 15.17
CA PRO A 115 3.00 -5.06 15.99
C PRO A 115 1.85 -4.44 16.80
N SER A 116 0.81 -5.23 17.05
CA SER A 116 -0.22 -4.90 18.05
C SER A 116 0.30 -5.21 19.46
N ARG A 117 -0.42 -4.80 20.52
CA ARG A 117 0.07 -4.91 21.92
C ARG A 117 0.49 -6.32 22.35
N ASN A 118 0.02 -7.37 21.67
CA ASN A 118 0.30 -8.77 22.00
C ASN A 118 1.20 -9.45 20.96
N MET A 119 1.93 -8.66 20.15
CA MET A 119 2.80 -9.16 19.09
C MET A 119 4.20 -8.60 19.28
N ASP A 120 5.19 -9.42 19.00
CA ASP A 120 6.59 -9.00 18.91
C ASP A 120 7.08 -9.18 17.47
N ILE A 121 7.97 -8.29 17.03
CA ILE A 121 8.63 -8.45 15.74
C ILE A 121 9.73 -9.48 15.90
N LYS A 122 9.60 -10.60 15.19
CA LYS A 122 10.69 -11.55 15.02
C LYS A 122 11.52 -11.13 13.80
N ALA A 123 12.70 -10.57 14.04
CA ALA A 123 13.64 -10.25 12.97
C ALA A 123 14.03 -11.53 12.20
N GLY A 124 14.20 -11.39 10.90
CA GLY A 124 14.51 -12.50 10.01
C GLY A 124 14.88 -12.00 8.62
N GLN A 125 14.80 -12.88 7.62
CA GLN A 125 15.27 -12.58 6.26
C GLN A 125 14.60 -11.35 5.63
N ASN A 126 13.30 -11.16 5.88
CA ASN A 126 12.50 -10.13 5.22
C ASN A 126 12.09 -8.98 6.15
N VAL A 127 12.47 -9.02 7.44
CA VAL A 127 12.05 -8.02 8.43
C VAL A 127 13.17 -7.79 9.44
N ASP A 128 13.54 -6.53 9.70
CA ASP A 128 14.50 -6.20 10.76
C ASP A 128 13.83 -5.97 12.13
N SER A 129 14.63 -5.72 13.16
CA SER A 129 14.14 -5.47 14.54
C SER A 129 13.28 -4.21 14.67
N GLU A 130 13.41 -3.25 13.76
CA GLU A 130 12.56 -2.05 13.71
C GLU A 130 11.24 -2.30 12.98
N GLY A 131 11.07 -3.50 12.39
CA GLY A 131 9.90 -3.91 11.64
C GLY A 131 9.93 -3.46 10.19
N ARG A 132 11.07 -2.96 9.67
CA ARG A 132 11.21 -2.61 8.25
C ARG A 132 11.20 -3.87 7.41
N VAL A 133 10.45 -3.82 6.33
CA VAL A 133 10.21 -4.96 5.45
C VAL A 133 11.15 -4.89 4.24
N TYR A 134 11.85 -6.00 4.00
CA TYR A 134 12.72 -6.23 2.84
C TYR A 134 12.11 -7.35 2.02
N LEU A 135 11.60 -7.03 0.84
CA LEU A 135 11.04 -8.00 -0.09
C LEU A 135 11.83 -7.94 -1.41
N PRO A 136 12.02 -9.07 -2.10
CA PRO A 136 12.63 -9.08 -3.43
C PRO A 136 11.98 -8.04 -4.36
N TYR A 137 10.65 -7.94 -4.33
CA TYR A 137 9.88 -6.96 -5.11
C TYR A 137 10.24 -5.49 -4.80
N LEU A 138 10.58 -5.16 -3.56
CA LEU A 138 11.03 -3.80 -3.19
C LEU A 138 12.49 -3.57 -3.63
N SER A 139 13.32 -4.61 -3.60
CA SER A 139 14.74 -4.50 -4.00
C SER A 139 14.95 -4.44 -5.52
N SER A 140 14.10 -5.13 -6.29
CA SER A 140 14.12 -5.14 -7.75
C SER A 140 12.99 -4.28 -8.32
N TRP A 141 12.75 -3.13 -7.72
CA TRP A 141 11.66 -2.24 -8.10
C TRP A 141 11.90 -1.67 -9.50
N ILE A 142 10.99 -1.97 -10.43
CA ILE A 142 11.01 -1.47 -11.81
C ILE A 142 9.67 -0.76 -12.05
N TYR A 143 9.75 0.47 -12.57
CA TYR A 143 8.62 1.28 -13.01
C TYR A 143 8.85 1.74 -14.44
#